data_AF-A1DBP6-F1
#
_entry.id   AF-A1DBP6-F1
#
_cell.length_a   1.000
_cell.length_b   1.000
_cell.length_c   1.000
_cell.angle_alpha   90.00
_cell.angle_beta   90.00
_cell.angle_gamma   90.00
#
_symmetry.space_group_name_H-M   'P 1'
#
loop_
_entity.id
_entity.type
_entity.pdbx_description
1 polymer ?
#
loop_
_entity_poly.entity_id
_entity_poly.type
_entity_poly.pdbx_seq_one_letter_code
_entity_poly.pdbx_strand_id
1 'polypeptide(L)'
;MIQGEFDYHLNLQKSLATCPNVRGVVDTVKDLEMFIYPYLSGDLLRLSQRKLSEDTRRYILRSALQGLMIYVMVNEMVFRVNDDELNSADSWRHILRRHISYFADEDGLNGFLEHIGEENPFYDRLIDLANTFGPENPRQPFERWGYVEADLRDLVGKMANLDPTKRITATEALQHRWFSKTGL
;
A
#
# COMPACT_ATOMS: atom_id res chain seq x y z
N MET A 1 13.84 22.75 0.67
CA MET A 1 13.37 22.06 1.89
C MET A 1 12.83 23.08 2.85
N ILE A 2 11.84 22.68 3.65
CA ILE A 2 11.18 23.53 4.64
C ILE A 2 12.00 23.48 5.94
N GLN A 3 12.13 24.60 6.64
CA GLN A 3 12.85 24.66 7.92
C GLN A 3 12.30 23.62 8.92
N GLY A 4 13.17 22.76 9.46
CA GLY A 4 12.80 21.74 10.47
C GLY A 4 12.40 20.36 9.91
N GLU A 5 12.33 20.21 8.58
CA GLU A 5 11.99 18.95 7.90
C GLU A 5 12.99 17.83 8.24
N PHE A 6 14.29 18.13 8.27
CA PHE A 6 15.33 17.16 8.63
C PHE A 6 15.15 16.60 10.05
N ASP A 7 14.96 17.47 11.05
CA ASP A 7 14.79 17.05 12.44
C ASP A 7 13.48 16.29 12.66
N TYR A 8 12.41 16.66 11.95
CA TYR A 8 11.16 15.90 11.94
C TYR A 8 11.38 14.48 11.42
N HIS A 9 12.04 14.32 10.26
CA HIS A 9 12.34 13.01 9.71
C HIS A 9 13.27 12.18 10.60
N LEU A 10 14.28 12.81 11.22
CA LEU A 10 15.17 12.13 12.16
C LEU A 10 14.42 11.60 13.38
N ASN A 11 13.52 12.39 13.95
CA ASN A 11 12.72 11.99 15.11
C ASN A 11 11.75 10.86 14.77
N LEU A 12 11.12 10.91 13.59
CA LEU A 12 10.28 9.83 13.08
C LEU A 12 11.10 8.53 12.93
N GLN A 13 12.26 8.59 12.28
CA GLN A 13 13.14 7.44 12.10
C GLN A 13 13.61 6.85 13.44
N LYS A 14 13.95 7.69 14.43
CA LYS A 14 14.32 7.25 15.78
C LYS A 14 13.16 6.54 16.50
N SER A 15 11.93 7.03 16.35
CA SER A 15 10.75 6.39 16.94
C SER A 15 10.47 4.99 16.37
N LEU A 16 10.88 4.75 15.12
CA LEU A 16 10.73 3.49 14.41
C LEU A 16 11.94 2.56 14.50
N ALA A 17 13.06 3.02 15.08
CA ALA A 17 14.32 2.26 15.15
C ALA A 17 14.22 0.98 16.00
N THR A 18 13.22 0.89 16.88
CA THR A 18 12.94 -0.31 17.70
C THR A 18 12.08 -1.34 16.98
N CYS A 19 11.50 -1.00 15.82
CA CYS A 19 10.67 -1.89 15.05
C CYS A 19 11.55 -2.88 14.25
N PRO A 20 11.46 -4.20 14.49
CA PRO A 20 12.36 -5.19 13.89
C PRO A 20 12.20 -5.32 12.36
N ASN A 21 11.10 -4.82 11.80
CA ASN A 21 10.78 -4.90 10.38
C ASN A 21 10.95 -3.56 9.64
N VAL A 22 11.38 -2.50 10.34
CA VAL A 22 11.64 -1.19 9.75
C VAL A 22 13.13 -0.97 9.69
N ARG A 23 13.65 -0.56 8.53
CA ARG A 23 15.05 -0.18 8.38
C ARG A 23 15.27 1.19 9.03
N GLY A 24 15.68 1.19 10.29
CA GLY A 24 16.01 2.42 11.01
C GLY A 24 17.28 3.09 10.50
N VAL A 25 17.36 4.40 10.70
CA VAL A 25 18.58 5.19 10.51
C VAL A 25 19.66 4.73 11.50
N VAL A 26 20.90 4.59 11.02
CA VAL A 26 22.06 4.27 11.88
C VAL A 26 22.99 5.44 12.10
N ASP A 27 23.02 6.41 11.17
CA ASP A 27 23.84 7.61 11.30
C ASP A 27 23.29 8.75 10.40
N THR A 28 23.82 9.97 10.54
CA THR A 28 23.40 11.16 9.80
C THR A 28 24.58 12.05 9.42
N VAL A 29 24.52 12.65 8.22
CA VAL A 29 25.42 13.74 7.83
C VAL A 29 24.61 15.03 7.76
N LYS A 30 24.58 15.78 8.87
CA LYS A 30 23.71 16.95 9.02
C LYS A 30 23.97 18.05 8.00
N ASP A 31 25.24 18.33 7.70
CA ASP A 31 25.62 19.37 6.74
C ASP A 31 25.11 19.09 5.32
N LEU A 32 24.82 17.82 5.01
CA LEU A 32 24.28 17.36 3.74
C LEU A 32 22.81 16.92 3.85
N GLU A 33 22.18 17.12 5.02
CA GLU A 33 20.83 16.67 5.34
C GLU A 33 20.59 15.19 4.96
N MET A 34 21.59 14.33 5.20
CA MET A 34 21.61 12.95 4.74
C MET A 34 21.41 11.95 5.89
N PHE A 35 20.66 10.89 5.61
CA PHE A 35 20.45 9.75 6.50
C PHE A 35 21.22 8.52 6.00
N ILE A 36 21.93 7.84 6.90
CA ILE A 36 22.68 6.62 6.64
C ILE A 36 21.90 5.44 7.19
N TYR A 37 21.74 4.40 6.37
CA TYR A 37 20.97 3.19 6.69
C TYR A 37 21.82 1.92 6.54
N PRO A 38 21.53 0.84 7.29
CA PRO A 38 22.24 -0.44 7.16
C PRO A 38 22.16 -0.96 5.73
N TYR A 39 23.26 -1.23 5.04
CA TYR A 39 23.23 -1.67 3.64
C TYR A 39 22.39 -2.96 3.48
N LEU A 40 21.49 -2.99 2.48
CA LEU A 40 20.71 -4.17 2.11
C LEU A 40 21.13 -4.61 0.71
N SER A 41 21.53 -5.88 0.57
CA SER A 41 21.97 -6.47 -0.69
C SER A 41 20.84 -6.89 -1.62
N GLY A 42 19.59 -6.77 -1.18
CA GLY A 42 18.39 -7.15 -1.91
C GLY A 42 17.27 -6.14 -1.73
N ASP A 43 16.37 -6.10 -2.71
CA ASP A 43 15.19 -5.25 -2.73
C ASP A 43 13.94 -6.10 -2.99
N LEU A 44 12.77 -5.55 -2.64
CA LEU A 44 11.49 -6.21 -2.86
C LEU A 44 11.22 -6.47 -4.34
N LEU A 45 11.77 -5.64 -5.25
CA LEU A 45 11.60 -5.79 -6.70
C LEU A 45 12.21 -7.10 -7.21
N ARG A 46 13.46 -7.36 -6.85
CA ARG A 46 14.19 -8.61 -7.17
C ARG A 46 13.59 -9.83 -6.49
N LEU A 47 12.96 -9.64 -5.33
CA LEU A 47 12.34 -10.72 -4.58
C LEU A 47 11.04 -11.21 -5.26
N SER A 48 10.22 -10.32 -5.84
CA SER A 48 8.99 -10.72 -6.58
C SER A 48 9.27 -11.39 -7.92
N GLN A 49 10.43 -11.09 -8.52
CA GLN A 49 10.85 -11.73 -9.77
C GLN A 49 11.20 -13.23 -9.56
N ARG A 50 11.23 -13.70 -8.31
CA ARG A 50 11.50 -15.09 -7.96
C ARG A 50 10.20 -15.82 -7.62
N LYS A 51 10.13 -17.11 -7.94
CA LYS A 51 9.03 -17.97 -7.49
C LYS A 51 9.22 -18.31 -6.01
N LEU A 52 8.51 -17.58 -5.14
CA LEU A 52 8.49 -17.83 -3.69
C LEU A 52 7.46 -18.92 -3.32
N SER A 53 7.75 -19.68 -2.27
CA SER A 53 6.75 -20.56 -1.67
C SER A 53 5.65 -19.75 -0.98
N GLU A 54 4.47 -20.35 -0.85
CA GLU A 54 3.35 -19.74 -0.12
C GLU A 54 3.72 -19.39 1.33
N ASP A 55 4.46 -20.25 2.02
CA ASP A 55 4.91 -19.98 3.40
C ASP A 55 5.87 -18.78 3.46
N THR A 56 6.77 -18.65 2.48
CA THR A 56 7.68 -17.52 2.40
C THR A 56 6.90 -16.21 2.16
N ARG A 57 5.88 -16.24 1.29
CA ARG A 57 4.99 -15.09 1.08
C ARG A 57 4.23 -14.72 2.35
N ARG A 58 3.63 -15.70 3.04
CA ARG A 58 2.95 -15.50 4.35
C ARG A 58 3.89 -14.91 5.39
N TYR A 59 5.13 -15.39 5.47
CA TYR A 59 6.12 -14.89 6.41
C TYR A 59 6.55 -13.45 6.10
N ILE A 60 6.87 -13.16 4.83
CA ILE A 60 7.24 -11.81 4.41
C ILE A 60 6.06 -10.87 4.65
N LEU A 61 4.81 -11.28 4.39
CA LEU A 61 3.66 -10.47 4.74
C LEU A 61 3.47 -10.24 6.20
N ARG A 62 3.57 -11.28 7.04
CA ARG A 62 3.41 -11.10 8.48
C ARG A 62 4.43 -10.07 8.98
N SER A 63 5.65 -10.14 8.44
CA SER A 63 6.73 -9.19 8.70
C SER A 63 6.47 -7.80 8.09
N ALA A 64 5.86 -7.73 6.90
CA ALA A 64 5.52 -6.50 6.22
C ALA A 64 4.22 -5.87 6.76
N LEU A 65 3.32 -6.59 7.41
CA LEU A 65 2.16 -6.00 8.10
C LEU A 65 2.61 -5.24 9.34
N GLN A 66 3.72 -5.67 9.90
CA GLN A 66 4.46 -4.93 10.89
C GLN A 66 5.19 -3.70 10.28
N GLY A 67 5.12 -3.47 8.94
CA GLY A 67 5.85 -2.40 8.22
C GLY A 67 5.41 -1.96 6.79
N LEU A 68 4.13 -2.11 6.37
CA LEU A 68 3.51 -1.89 5.02
C LEU A 68 3.51 -3.06 3.98
N MET A 69 2.32 -3.49 3.50
CA MET A 69 2.07 -4.88 3.08
C MET A 69 1.68 -5.22 1.61
N ILE A 70 1.30 -4.28 0.74
CA ILE A 70 0.49 -4.67 -0.45
C ILE A 70 1.29 -5.40 -1.56
N TYR A 71 2.57 -5.08 -1.73
CA TYR A 71 3.39 -5.55 -2.86
C TYR A 71 3.66 -7.07 -2.88
N VAL A 72 3.87 -7.67 -1.72
CA VAL A 72 4.49 -9.00 -1.60
C VAL A 72 3.57 -10.14 -2.05
N MET A 73 2.25 -9.95 -2.03
CA MET A 73 1.32 -11.07 -2.21
C MET A 73 0.92 -11.44 -3.60
N VAL A 74 0.73 -10.44 -4.44
CA VAL A 74 0.05 -10.67 -5.71
C VAL A 74 1.08 -11.07 -6.77
N ASN A 75 2.37 -11.05 -6.43
CA ASN A 75 3.50 -11.14 -7.36
C ASN A 75 3.41 -10.16 -8.55
N GLU A 76 2.58 -9.13 -8.35
CA GLU A 76 2.08 -8.14 -9.29
C GLU A 76 2.15 -6.82 -8.54
N MET A 77 2.71 -5.79 -9.17
CA MET A 77 2.61 -4.45 -8.61
C MET A 77 1.22 -3.90 -8.96
N VAL A 78 0.24 -4.17 -8.11
CA VAL A 78 -1.16 -3.79 -8.29
C VAL A 78 -1.28 -2.29 -8.65
N PHE A 79 -0.47 -1.42 -8.05
CA PHE A 79 -0.45 0.01 -8.36
C PHE A 79 0.63 0.47 -9.37
N ARG A 80 1.44 -0.43 -9.96
CA ARG A 80 2.49 -0.04 -10.92
C ARG A 80 1.88 0.46 -12.21
N VAL A 81 1.97 1.76 -12.37
CA VAL A 81 1.78 2.47 -13.63
C VAL A 81 3.10 2.44 -14.42
N ASN A 82 3.06 2.70 -15.72
CA ASN A 82 4.31 2.73 -16.50
C ASN A 82 5.18 3.93 -16.06
N ASP A 83 6.46 3.92 -16.46
CA ASP A 83 7.41 4.95 -15.98
C ASP A 83 7.01 6.36 -16.46
N ASP A 84 6.33 6.49 -17.61
CA ASP A 84 5.84 7.77 -18.11
C ASP A 84 4.69 8.32 -17.22
N GLU A 85 3.74 7.46 -16.86
CA GLU A 85 2.63 7.76 -15.94
C GLU A 85 3.12 8.03 -14.51
N LEU A 86 4.18 7.35 -14.07
CA LEU A 86 4.75 7.55 -12.74
C LEU A 86 5.44 8.91 -12.61
N ASN A 87 6.10 9.36 -13.66
CA ASN A 87 6.85 10.62 -13.70
C ASN A 87 5.99 11.83 -14.12
N SER A 88 4.69 11.65 -14.37
CA SER A 88 3.79 12.74 -14.74
C SER A 88 3.41 13.60 -13.53
N ALA A 89 3.08 14.87 -13.78
CA ALA A 89 2.60 15.79 -12.74
C ALA A 89 1.26 15.34 -12.10
N ASP A 90 0.53 14.46 -12.78
CA ASP A 90 -0.73 13.87 -12.36
C ASP A 90 -0.63 12.36 -12.05
N SER A 91 0.57 11.86 -11.71
CA SER A 91 0.81 10.45 -11.37
C SER A 91 -0.13 9.92 -10.28
N TRP A 92 -0.53 10.79 -9.34
CA TRP A 92 -1.54 10.51 -8.32
C TRP A 92 -2.86 10.00 -8.92
N ARG A 93 -3.27 10.50 -10.09
CA ARG A 93 -4.52 10.14 -10.77
C ARG A 93 -4.48 8.68 -11.22
N HIS A 94 -3.35 8.23 -11.76
CA HIS A 94 -3.21 6.84 -12.23
C HIS A 94 -3.23 5.84 -11.07
N ILE A 95 -2.58 6.17 -9.95
CA ILE A 95 -2.55 5.35 -8.73
C ILE A 95 -3.95 5.28 -8.09
N LEU A 96 -4.60 6.43 -7.88
CA LEU A 96 -5.93 6.48 -7.28
C LEU A 96 -6.98 5.83 -8.18
N ARG A 97 -6.86 5.95 -9.51
CA ARG A 97 -7.76 5.26 -10.43
C ARG A 97 -7.70 3.76 -10.24
N ARG A 98 -6.50 3.18 -10.07
CA ARG A 98 -6.37 1.75 -9.78
C ARG A 98 -6.95 1.39 -8.43
N HIS A 99 -6.74 2.22 -7.41
CA HIS A 99 -7.33 2.00 -6.09
C HIS A 99 -8.85 1.93 -6.17
N ILE A 100 -9.49 2.89 -6.85
CA ILE A 100 -10.94 2.91 -7.06
C ILE A 100 -11.41 1.72 -7.92
N SER A 101 -10.64 1.36 -8.95
CA SER A 101 -10.96 0.22 -9.81
C SER A 101 -10.98 -1.11 -9.06
N TYR A 102 -10.07 -1.28 -8.10
CA TYR A 102 -9.82 -2.56 -7.44
C TYR A 102 -10.48 -2.70 -6.08
N PHE A 103 -10.53 -1.64 -5.27
CA PHE A 103 -10.88 -1.74 -3.84
C PHE A 103 -11.97 -0.79 -3.38
N ALA A 104 -12.60 -0.06 -4.31
CA ALA A 104 -13.77 0.74 -3.99
C ALA A 104 -15.04 0.00 -4.39
N ASP A 105 -16.10 0.21 -3.63
CA ASP A 105 -17.49 0.12 -4.06
C ASP A 105 -18.14 1.50 -3.87
N GLU A 106 -19.45 1.58 -4.11
CA GLU A 106 -20.19 2.85 -3.96
C GLU A 106 -20.09 3.36 -2.51
N ASP A 107 -20.34 2.47 -1.54
CA ASP A 107 -20.23 2.79 -0.12
C ASP A 107 -18.81 3.18 0.31
N GLY A 108 -17.79 2.54 -0.28
CA GLY A 108 -16.39 2.77 0.01
C GLY A 108 -15.88 4.11 -0.53
N LEU A 109 -16.36 4.50 -1.72
CA LEU A 109 -16.07 5.82 -2.29
C LEU A 109 -16.76 6.92 -1.49
N ASN A 110 -18.04 6.75 -1.16
CA ASN A 110 -18.80 7.72 -0.37
C ASN A 110 -18.19 7.90 1.02
N GLY A 111 -17.85 6.81 1.72
CA GLY A 111 -17.19 6.90 3.03
C GLY A 111 -15.82 7.59 2.97
N PHE A 112 -15.06 7.41 1.89
CA PHE A 112 -13.81 8.15 1.71
C PHE A 112 -14.03 9.64 1.42
N LEU A 113 -15.03 9.99 0.59
CA LEU A 113 -15.40 11.37 0.30
C LEU A 113 -15.87 12.09 1.58
N GLU A 114 -16.72 11.45 2.38
CA GLU A 114 -17.14 11.96 3.70
C GLU A 114 -15.95 12.17 4.63
N HIS A 115 -14.99 11.24 4.65
CA HIS A 115 -13.80 11.33 5.49
C HIS A 115 -12.90 12.52 5.14
N ILE A 116 -12.72 12.82 3.85
CA ILE A 116 -11.86 13.94 3.42
C ILE A 116 -12.56 15.29 3.46
N GLY A 117 -13.90 15.31 3.34
CA GLY A 117 -14.75 16.51 3.35
C GLY A 117 -14.76 17.28 2.02
N GLU A 118 -15.87 17.98 1.75
CA GLU A 118 -16.11 18.73 0.49
C GLU A 118 -15.11 19.87 0.26
N GLU A 119 -14.57 20.46 1.32
CA GLU A 119 -13.57 21.53 1.22
C GLU A 119 -12.20 21.02 0.72
N ASN A 120 -12.00 19.70 0.67
CA ASN A 120 -10.76 19.10 0.23
C ASN A 120 -10.58 19.29 -1.29
N PRO A 121 -9.43 19.83 -1.77
CA PRO A 121 -9.17 20.01 -3.19
C PRO A 121 -9.24 18.75 -4.06
N PHE A 122 -9.22 17.56 -3.45
CA PHE A 122 -9.33 16.27 -4.12
C PHE A 122 -10.76 15.71 -4.17
N TYR A 123 -11.75 16.32 -3.49
CA TYR A 123 -13.11 15.81 -3.42
C TYR A 123 -13.75 15.64 -4.81
N ASP A 124 -13.89 16.74 -5.56
CA ASP A 124 -14.44 16.71 -6.92
C ASP A 124 -13.56 15.90 -7.88
N ARG A 125 -12.23 15.95 -7.68
CA ARG A 125 -11.27 15.21 -8.52
C ARG A 125 -11.46 13.70 -8.42
N LEU A 126 -11.82 13.19 -7.23
CA LEU A 126 -12.09 11.77 -7.01
C LEU A 126 -13.42 11.35 -7.63
N ILE A 127 -14.45 12.22 -7.54
CA ILE A 127 -15.73 12.03 -8.21
C ILE A 127 -15.54 11.95 -9.73
N ASP A 128 -14.84 12.93 -10.30
CA ASP A 128 -14.49 12.95 -11.73
C ASP A 128 -13.71 11.70 -12.15
N LEU A 129 -12.78 11.26 -11.29
CA LEU A 129 -11.99 10.07 -11.56
C LEU A 129 -12.84 8.80 -11.54
N ALA A 130 -13.75 8.65 -10.58
CA ALA A 130 -14.70 7.55 -10.51
C ALA A 130 -15.68 7.55 -11.70
N ASN A 131 -16.08 8.72 -12.18
CA ASN A 131 -16.93 8.86 -13.36
C ASN A 131 -16.22 8.49 -14.68
N THR A 132 -14.89 8.29 -14.67
CA THR A 132 -14.17 7.83 -15.87
C THR A 132 -14.40 6.36 -16.19
N PHE A 133 -14.98 5.56 -15.28
CA PHE A 133 -15.28 4.16 -15.56
C PHE A 133 -16.60 4.01 -16.32
N GLY A 134 -16.59 3.18 -17.36
CA GLY A 134 -17.75 2.90 -18.19
C GLY A 134 -17.66 1.53 -18.86
N PRO A 135 -18.58 1.21 -19.79
CA PRO A 135 -18.63 -0.09 -20.45
C PRO A 135 -17.35 -0.47 -21.21
N GLU A 136 -16.66 0.51 -21.79
CA GLU A 136 -15.42 0.30 -22.54
C GLU A 136 -14.18 0.13 -21.64
N ASN A 137 -14.23 0.63 -20.41
CA ASN A 137 -13.14 0.61 -19.46
C ASN A 137 -13.66 0.30 -18.04
N PRO A 138 -14.26 -0.87 -17.83
CA PRO A 138 -14.94 -1.19 -16.59
C PRO A 138 -13.95 -1.27 -15.42
N ARG A 139 -14.46 -1.08 -14.20
CA ARG A 139 -13.72 -1.39 -12.98
C ARG A 139 -13.35 -2.87 -12.95
N GLN A 140 -12.28 -3.18 -12.22
CA GLN A 140 -11.79 -4.55 -12.06
C GLN A 140 -11.74 -4.92 -10.56
N PRO A 141 -12.89 -5.07 -9.88
CA PRO A 141 -12.93 -5.29 -8.44
C PRO A 141 -12.06 -6.47 -8.04
N PHE A 142 -11.20 -6.26 -7.05
CA PHE A 142 -10.23 -7.24 -6.58
C PHE A 142 -10.93 -8.50 -6.03
N GLU A 143 -12.14 -8.35 -5.49
CA GLU A 143 -13.01 -9.43 -5.03
C GLU A 143 -13.35 -10.42 -6.15
N ARG A 144 -13.20 -10.04 -7.43
CA ARG A 144 -13.48 -10.89 -8.60
C ARG A 144 -12.24 -11.56 -9.18
N TRP A 145 -11.05 -11.35 -8.61
CA TRP A 145 -9.80 -11.91 -9.14
C TRP A 145 -9.67 -13.39 -8.79
N GLY A 146 -10.18 -14.26 -9.66
CA GLY A 146 -10.30 -15.70 -9.43
C GLY A 146 -8.97 -16.46 -9.28
N TYR A 147 -7.86 -15.88 -9.73
CA TYR A 147 -6.53 -16.44 -9.57
C TYR A 147 -5.93 -16.19 -8.17
N VAL A 148 -6.57 -15.35 -7.36
CA VAL A 148 -6.18 -15.08 -5.97
C VAL A 148 -6.99 -15.97 -5.02
N GLU A 149 -6.29 -16.67 -4.12
CA GLU A 149 -6.90 -17.50 -3.07
C GLU A 149 -7.99 -16.71 -2.33
N ALA A 150 -9.16 -17.31 -2.09
CA ALA A 150 -10.31 -16.61 -1.52
C ALA A 150 -10.00 -15.89 -0.19
N ASP A 151 -9.22 -16.52 0.69
CA ASP A 151 -8.86 -15.95 1.99
C ASP A 151 -7.84 -14.82 1.89
N LEU A 152 -6.94 -14.92 0.92
CA LEU A 152 -6.02 -13.84 0.61
C LEU A 152 -6.78 -12.65 0.03
N ARG A 153 -7.77 -12.92 -0.82
CA ARG A 153 -8.61 -11.91 -1.43
C ARG A 153 -9.40 -11.13 -0.39
N ASP A 154 -10.01 -11.84 0.56
CA ASP A 154 -10.74 -11.27 1.69
C ASP A 154 -9.85 -10.41 2.59
N LEU A 155 -8.66 -10.92 2.94
CA LEU A 155 -7.68 -10.17 3.74
C LEU A 155 -7.28 -8.85 3.05
N VAL A 156 -6.85 -8.93 1.79
CA VAL A 156 -6.36 -7.77 1.04
C VAL A 156 -7.51 -6.78 0.77
N GLY A 157 -8.72 -7.24 0.47
CA GLY A 157 -9.90 -6.39 0.32
C GLY A 157 -10.20 -5.58 1.58
N LYS A 158 -10.17 -6.21 2.76
CA LYS A 158 -10.35 -5.52 4.06
C LYS A 158 -9.25 -4.50 4.36
N MET A 159 -8.02 -4.78 3.94
CA MET A 159 -6.88 -3.90 4.19
C MET A 159 -6.74 -2.75 3.21
N ALA A 160 -7.17 -2.95 1.97
CA ALA A 160 -7.08 -1.97 0.92
C ALA A 160 -8.41 -1.21 0.73
N ASN A 161 -9.40 -1.45 1.61
CA ASN A 161 -10.69 -0.77 1.56
C ASN A 161 -10.48 0.75 1.41
N LEU A 162 -11.17 1.34 0.44
CA LEU A 162 -11.05 2.75 0.13
C LEU A 162 -11.53 3.61 1.29
N ASP A 163 -12.64 3.22 1.93
CA ASP A 163 -13.17 3.87 3.13
C ASP A 163 -12.23 3.60 4.31
N PRO A 164 -11.56 4.65 4.85
CA PRO A 164 -10.60 4.50 5.94
C PRO A 164 -11.23 3.92 7.21
N THR A 165 -12.53 4.15 7.43
CA THR A 165 -13.24 3.68 8.63
C THR A 165 -13.55 2.18 8.59
N LYS A 166 -13.59 1.59 7.39
CA LYS A 166 -13.81 0.15 7.17
C LYS A 166 -12.51 -0.63 6.99
N ARG A 167 -11.37 0.06 6.92
CA ARG A 167 -10.06 -0.56 6.77
C ARG A 167 -9.64 -1.23 8.07
N ILE A 168 -9.33 -2.53 8.01
CA ILE A 168 -8.84 -3.25 9.18
C ILE A 168 -7.42 -2.79 9.55
N THR A 169 -7.12 -2.79 10.84
CA THR A 169 -5.79 -2.51 11.37
C THR A 169 -4.81 -3.63 11.05
N ALA A 170 -3.51 -3.35 11.18
CA ALA A 170 -2.49 -4.40 11.04
C ALA A 170 -2.69 -5.55 12.04
N THR A 171 -3.13 -5.24 13.25
CA THR A 171 -3.42 -6.24 14.29
C THR A 171 -4.56 -7.17 13.89
N GLU A 172 -5.67 -6.62 13.39
CA GLU A 172 -6.81 -7.41 12.91
C GLU A 172 -6.45 -8.23 11.66
N ALA A 173 -5.65 -7.64 10.76
CA ALA A 173 -5.12 -8.34 9.59
C ALA A 173 -4.28 -9.56 9.98
N LEU A 174 -3.43 -9.45 11.00
CA LEU A 174 -2.62 -10.55 11.51
C LEU A 174 -3.43 -11.69 12.15
N GLN A 175 -4.65 -11.40 12.59
CA GLN A 175 -5.60 -12.39 13.13
C GLN A 175 -6.42 -13.09 12.04
N HIS A 176 -6.31 -12.63 10.79
CA HIS A 176 -7.08 -13.18 9.68
C HIS A 176 -6.76 -14.67 9.44
N ARG A 177 -7.79 -15.46 9.11
CA ARG A 177 -7.68 -16.92 8.89
C ARG A 177 -6.64 -17.31 7.85
N TRP A 178 -6.35 -16.40 6.91
CA TRP A 178 -5.28 -16.60 5.94
C TRP A 178 -3.90 -16.83 6.60
N PHE A 179 -3.60 -16.16 7.71
CA PHE A 179 -2.37 -16.39 8.46
C PHE A 179 -2.40 -17.66 9.34
N SER A 180 -3.59 -18.19 9.61
CA SER A 180 -3.79 -19.40 10.44
C SER A 180 -3.75 -20.69 9.62
N LYS A 181 -3.80 -20.60 8.29
CA LYS A 181 -3.58 -21.75 7.40
C LYS A 181 -2.09 -22.11 7.39
N THR A 182 -1.68 -22.94 8.33
CA THR A 182 -0.42 -23.68 8.24
C THR A 182 -0.58 -24.85 7.27
N GLY A 183 0.24 -24.90 6.22
CA GLY A 183 0.52 -26.15 5.53
C GLY A 183 1.45 -26.99 6.41
N LEU A 184 0.96 -28.15 6.84
CA LEU A 184 1.81 -29.34 6.99
C LEU A 184 1.78 -30.08 5.66
#